data_AF-A0A4R3EEB0-F1
#
_entry.id   AF-A0A4R3EEB0-F1
#
_cell.length_a   1.000
_cell.length_b   1.000
_cell.length_c   1.000
_cell.angle_alpha   90.00
_cell.angle_beta   90.00
_cell.angle_gamma   90.00
#
_symmetry.space_group_name_H-M   'P 1'
#
loop_
_entity.id
_entity.type
_entity.pdbx_description
1 polymer ?
#
loop_
_entity_poly.entity_id
_entity_poly.type
_entity_poly.pdbx_seq_one_letter_code
_entity_poly.pdbx_strand_id
1 'polypeptide(L)' 'MMNLREIVAEIEGAAQQEAAGIAILETTRFEPELARTVPYALAAAKRRAEALAMAAQLLRHPICAGLPGLPAGGARP' A
#
# COMPACT_ATOMS: atom_id res chain seq x y z
N MET A 1 12.69 -16.05 -4.40
CA MET A 1 12.70 -15.21 -3.19
C MET A 1 12.56 -13.78 -3.67
N MET A 2 11.51 -13.06 -3.26
CA MET A 2 11.30 -11.68 -3.71
C MET A 2 12.34 -10.76 -3.08
N ASN A 3 13.00 -9.93 -3.89
CA ASN A 3 13.90 -8.89 -3.38
C ASN A 3 13.07 -7.69 -2.85
N LEU A 4 13.65 -6.83 -2.02
CA LEU A 4 12.93 -5.68 -1.43
C LEU A 4 12.30 -4.78 -2.49
N ARG A 5 12.90 -4.64 -3.68
CA ARG A 5 12.30 -3.81 -4.75
C ARG A 5 10.98 -4.41 -5.23
N GLU A 6 10.89 -5.74 -5.33
CA GLU A 6 9.65 -6.44 -5.66
C GLU A 6 8.62 -6.31 -4.53
N ILE A 7 9.04 -6.43 -3.27
CA ILE A 7 8.17 -6.25 -2.10
C ILE A 7 7.60 -4.82 -2.04
N VAL A 8 8.44 -3.81 -2.27
CA VAL A 8 8.03 -2.40 -2.31
C VAL A 8 7.07 -2.15 -3.47
N ALA A 9 7.32 -2.71 -4.64
CA ALA A 9 6.43 -2.59 -5.80
C ALA A 9 5.04 -3.22 -5.54
N GLU A 10 4.98 -4.38 -4.88
CA GLU A 10 3.72 -5.03 -4.49
C GLU A 10 2.92 -4.17 -3.50
N ILE A 11 3.59 -3.59 -2.50
CA ILE A 11 2.94 -2.71 -1.51
C ILE A 11 2.41 -1.43 -2.17
N GLU A 12 3.16 -0.86 -3.10
CA GLU A 12 2.71 0.30 -3.89
C GLU A 12 1.53 -0.04 -4.79
N GLY A 13 1.55 -1.22 -5.43
CA GLY A 13 0.42 -1.74 -6.21
C GLY A 13 -0.83 -1.90 -5.36
N ALA A 14 -0.71 -2.48 -4.17
CA ALA A 14 -1.82 -2.60 -3.23
C ALA A 14 -2.34 -1.23 -2.77
N ALA A 15 -1.44 -0.25 -2.52
CA ALA A 15 -1.83 1.11 -2.13
C ALA A 15 -2.64 1.81 -3.23
N GLN A 16 -2.25 1.63 -4.49
CA GLN A 16 -2.98 2.15 -5.64
C GLN A 16 -4.37 1.51 -5.78
N GLN A 17 -4.49 0.21 -5.52
CA GLN A 17 -5.79 -0.48 -5.52
C GLN A 17 -6.72 0.06 -4.44
N GLU A 18 -6.23 0.29 -3.22
CA GLU A 18 -7.03 0.92 -2.16
C GLU A 18 -7.44 2.35 -2.53
N ALA A 19 -6.55 3.14 -3.14
CA ALA A 19 -6.87 4.48 -3.62
C ALA A 19 -7.98 4.48 -4.68
N ALA A 20 -7.95 3.53 -5.62
CA ALA A 20 -9.01 3.33 -6.60
C ALA A 20 -10.34 2.93 -5.92
N GLY A 21 -10.30 2.04 -4.94
CA GLY A 21 -11.46 1.64 -4.14
C GLY A 21 -12.08 2.81 -3.36
N ILE A 22 -11.24 3.66 -2.76
CA ILE A 22 -11.66 4.90 -2.08
C ILE A 22 -12.39 5.81 -3.06
N ALA A 23 -11.82 6.06 -4.24
CA ALA A 23 -12.42 6.92 -5.25
C ALA A 23 -13.80 6.41 -5.70
N ILE A 24 -13.95 5.10 -5.88
CA ILE A 24 -15.25 4.48 -6.19
C ILE A 24 -16.24 4.73 -5.05
N LEU A 25 -15.86 4.46 -3.80
CA LEU A 25 -16.74 4.63 -2.64
C LEU A 25 -17.16 6.09 -2.42
N GLU A 26 -16.32 7.07 -2.76
CA GLU A 26 -16.61 8.49 -2.60
C GLU A 26 -17.47 9.07 -3.74
N THR A 27 -17.34 8.53 -4.95
CA THR A 27 -17.99 9.10 -6.14
C THR A 27 -19.23 8.33 -6.58
N THR A 28 -19.38 7.07 -6.15
CA THR A 28 -20.49 6.21 -6.56
C THR A 28 -21.72 6.46 -5.69
N ARG A 29 -22.88 6.60 -6.33
CA ARG A 29 -24.17 6.56 -5.63
C ARG A 29 -24.58 5.10 -5.43
N PHE A 30 -24.76 4.71 -4.18
CA PHE A 30 -25.19 3.37 -3.81
C PHE A 30 -26.68 3.35 -3.46
N GLU A 31 -27.30 2.19 -3.63
CA GLU A 31 -28.64 1.92 -3.10
C GLU A 31 -28.69 2.17 -1.58
N PRO A 32 -29.84 2.59 -1.01
CA PRO A 32 -29.94 2.99 0.40
C PRO A 32 -29.44 1.95 1.41
N GLU A 33 -29.61 0.67 1.09
CA GLU A 33 -29.19 -0.45 1.94
C GLU A 33 -27.67 -0.57 2.00
N LEU A 34 -26.99 -0.39 0.86
CA LEU A 34 -25.53 -0.41 0.76
C LEU A 34 -24.91 0.89 1.26
N ALA A 35 -25.56 2.03 1.02
CA ALA A 35 -25.10 3.36 1.43
C ALA A 35 -24.82 3.45 2.94
N ARG A 36 -25.54 2.69 3.78
CA ARG A 36 -25.30 2.61 5.23
C ARG A 36 -23.94 2.00 5.59
N THR A 37 -23.40 1.13 4.73
CA THR A 37 -22.12 0.43 4.94
C THR A 37 -20.92 1.18 4.34
N VAL A 38 -21.17 2.07 3.37
CA VAL A 38 -20.15 2.84 2.65
C VAL A 38 -19.21 3.61 3.59
N PRO A 39 -19.67 4.30 4.65
CA PRO A 39 -18.76 5.00 5.56
C PRO A 39 -17.75 4.08 6.25
N TYR A 40 -18.16 2.86 6.62
CA TYR A 40 -17.29 1.88 7.27
C TYR A 40 -16.28 1.30 6.28
N ALA A 41 -16.73 0.95 5.07
CA ALA A 41 -15.86 0.48 3.99
C ALA A 41 -14.83 1.54 3.59
N LEU A 42 -15.26 2.81 3.49
CA LEU A 42 -14.39 3.94 3.18
C LEU A 42 -13.35 4.17 4.27
N ALA A 43 -13.76 4.15 5.54
CA ALA A 43 -12.83 4.29 6.66
C ALA A 43 -11.80 3.15 6.70
N ALA A 44 -12.22 1.91 6.42
CA ALA A 44 -11.32 0.76 6.34
C ALA A 44 -10.31 0.90 5.19
N ALA A 45 -10.78 1.30 3.99
CA ALA A 45 -9.92 1.50 2.83
C ALA A 45 -8.91 2.62 3.07
N LYS A 46 -9.31 3.75 3.68
CA LYS A 46 -8.40 4.84 4.04
C LYS A 46 -7.30 4.39 5.01
N ARG A 47 -7.66 3.65 6.08
CA ARG A 47 -6.67 3.11 7.03
C ARG A 47 -5.68 2.16 6.36
N ARG A 48 -6.15 1.30 5.44
CA ARG A 48 -5.27 0.39 4.70
C ARG A 48 -4.33 1.15 3.76
N ALA A 49 -4.84 2.14 3.04
CA ALA A 49 -4.02 3.00 2.18
C ALA A 49 -2.91 3.71 2.98
N GLU A 50 -3.23 4.27 4.14
CA GLU A 50 -2.25 4.89 5.05
C GLU A 50 -1.19 3.88 5.53
N ALA A 51 -1.62 2.68 5.96
CA ALA A 51 -0.70 1.64 6.41
C ALA A 51 0.25 1.18 5.30
N LEU A 52 -0.25 1.03 4.07
CA LEU A 52 0.56 0.65 2.91
C LEU A 52 1.54 1.76 2.52
N ALA A 53 1.12 3.03 2.57
CA ALA A 53 2.00 4.16 2.33
C ALA A 53 3.14 4.23 3.36
N MET A 54 2.82 4.03 4.64
CA MET A 54 3.80 3.98 5.71
C MET A 54 4.75 2.78 5.56
N ALA A 55 4.24 1.60 5.21
CA ALA A 55 5.05 0.42 4.95
C ALA A 55 6.03 0.64 3.79
N ALA A 56 5.57 1.22 2.67
CA ALA A 56 6.43 1.56 1.54
C ALA A 56 7.52 2.57 1.95
N GLN A 57 7.17 3.59 2.74
CA GLN A 57 8.14 4.57 3.25
C GLN A 57 9.21 3.93 4.15
N LEU A 58 8.80 3.07 5.08
CA LEU A 58 9.72 2.36 5.98
C LEU A 58 10.66 1.45 5.19
N LEU A 59 10.14 0.71 4.22
CA LEU A 59 10.94 -0.22 3.41
C LEU A 59 11.90 0.50 2.46
N ARG A 60 11.58 1.72 2.03
CA ARG A 60 12.49 2.59 1.27
C ARG A 60 13.59 3.23 2.14
N HIS A 61 13.51 3.10 3.47
CA HIS A 61 14.51 3.67 4.36
C HIS A 61 15.89 3.02 4.11
N PRO A 62 17.00 3.78 4.12
CA PRO A 62 18.35 3.24 3.85
C PRO A 62 18.76 2.07 4.74
N ILE A 63 18.26 2.02 5.98
CA ILE A 63 18.49 0.90 6.92
C ILE A 63 17.96 -0.43 6.35
N CYS A 64 16.85 -0.40 5.63
CA CYS A 64 16.26 -1.60 5.03
C CYS A 64 17.01 -2.09 3.79
N ALA A 65 17.87 -1.26 3.18
CA ALA A 65 18.69 -1.65 2.03
C ALA A 65 19.77 -2.69 2.38
N GLY A 66 20.11 -2.85 3.67
CA GLY A 66 21.13 -3.79 4.17
C GLY A 66 20.60 -5.10 4.76
N LEU A 67 19.28 -5.35 4.76
CA LEU A 67 18.70 -6.54 5.39
C LEU A 67 18.85 -7.79 4.48
N PRO A 68 19.31 -8.93 5.01
CA PRO A 68 19.61 -10.13 4.22
C PRO A 68 18.33 -10.74 3.63
N GLY A 69 18.31 -10.91 2.30
CA GLY A 69 17.13 -11.25 1.48
C GLY A 69 17.00 -10.35 0.24
N LEU A 70 17.71 -9.23 0.25
CA LEU A 70 18.06 -8.40 -0.90
C LEU A 70 19.42 -8.80 -1.48
N PRO A 71 19.61 -8.84 -2.80
CA PRO A 71 20.96 -8.94 -3.34
C PRO A 71 21.74 -7.67 -2.94
N ALA A 72 22.66 -7.87 -2.00
CA ALA A 72 23.73 -6.94 -1.68
C ALA A 72 24.64 -6.85 -2.91
N GLY A 73 24.32 -5.96 -3.83
CA GLY A 73 24.89 -5.94 -5.17
C GLY A 73 25.37 -4.56 -5.57
N GLY A 74 26.41 -4.08 -4.91
CA GLY A 74 27.09 -2.85 -5.35
C GLY A 74 28.19 -2.41 -4.41
N ALA A 75 29.23 -3.23 -4.29
CA ALA A 75 30.52 -2.83 -3.76
C ALA A 75 30.98 -1.50 -4.40
N ARG A 76 31.55 -0.57 -3.63
CA ARG A 76 33.00 -0.27 -3.51
C ARG A 76 33.16 1.23 -3.19
N PRO A 77 34.35 1.74 -2.85
CA PRO A 77 35.51 1.12 -2.20
C PRO A 77 35.69 1.57 -0.75
#